data_AF-A0A646KSS9-F1
#
_entry.id   AF-A0A646KSS9-F1
#
_cell.length_a   1.000
_cell.length_b   1.000
_cell.length_c   1.000
_cell.angle_alpha   90.00
_cell.angle_beta   90.00
_cell.angle_gamma   90.00
#
_symmetry.space_group_name_H-M   'P 1'
#
loop_
_entity.id
_entity.type
_entity.pdbx_description
1 polymer ?
#
loop_
_entity_poly.entity_id
_entity_poly.type
_entity_poly.pdbx_seq_one_letter_code
_entity_poly.pdbx_strand_id
1 'polypeptide(L)'
;MDTPPPPSGGPPVPLQPVAWATDPELTERLRRATQTLLDSLPTVMEDGLDFSDALHGGAQHVCDVAELDYAWAPMIEAEAVRAVTREAGHGELALFTPELSRAVERIESLPLAYQRRLVQRVADQYADTGPRPLRSVVATAVSPALDSTRARHPAGPNVLPFTPRPQEPPPRSPGR
;
A
#
# COMPACT_ATOMS: atom_id res chain seq x y z
N MET A 1 0.08 25.78 55.57
CA MET A 1 -0.31 24.92 54.44
C MET A 1 0.81 25.04 53.43
N ASP A 2 1.71 24.06 53.41
CA ASP A 2 2.85 24.04 52.50
C ASP A 2 2.43 23.39 51.17
N THR A 3 2.52 24.16 50.09
CA THR A 3 2.22 23.71 48.73
C THR A 3 3.42 22.90 48.22
N PRO A 4 3.26 21.66 47.73
CA PRO A 4 4.37 20.91 47.18
C PRO A 4 4.90 21.56 45.90
N PRO A 5 6.23 21.54 45.67
CA PRO A 5 6.82 22.11 44.47
C PRO A 5 6.40 21.33 43.20
N PRO A 6 6.30 22.00 42.04
CA PRO A 6 5.96 21.34 40.78
C PRO A 6 7.07 20.35 40.39
N PRO A 7 6.74 19.21 39.75
CA PRO A 7 7.72 18.25 39.29
C PRO A 7 8.65 18.91 38.27
N SER A 8 9.96 18.89 38.57
CA SER A 8 11.01 19.41 37.69
C SER A 8 10.91 18.78 36.30
N GLY A 9 10.82 19.63 35.28
CA GLY A 9 10.76 19.26 33.88
C GLY A 9 12.03 18.55 33.43
N GLY A 10 12.00 17.22 33.44
CA GLY A 10 12.91 16.42 32.63
C GLY A 10 12.70 16.72 31.15
N PRO A 11 13.73 16.57 30.29
CA PRO A 11 13.57 16.72 28.86
C PRO A 11 12.46 15.78 28.36
N PRO A 12 11.61 16.22 27.39
CA PRO A 12 10.57 15.36 26.85
C PRO A 12 11.20 14.07 26.33
N VAL A 13 10.76 12.93 26.84
CA VAL A 13 11.18 11.62 26.37
C VAL A 13 10.87 11.58 24.86
N PRO A 14 11.82 11.25 23.98
CA PRO A 14 11.55 11.11 22.56
C PRO A 14 10.40 10.12 22.39
N LEU A 15 9.36 10.51 21.65
CA LEU A 15 8.28 9.61 21.28
C LEU A 15 8.89 8.43 20.55
N GLN A 16 8.98 7.29 21.23
CA GLN A 16 9.41 6.04 20.62
C GLN A 16 8.36 5.67 19.57
N PRO A 17 8.76 5.36 18.32
CA PRO A 17 7.82 4.84 17.32
C PRO A 17 7.09 3.63 17.88
N VAL A 18 5.77 3.63 17.76
CA VAL A 18 4.95 2.48 18.16
C VAL A 18 5.38 1.27 17.32
N ALA A 19 5.48 0.08 17.94
CA ALA A 19 6.06 -1.11 17.31
C ALA A 19 5.42 -1.51 15.96
N TRP A 20 4.14 -1.18 15.75
CA TRP A 20 3.46 -1.40 14.47
C TRP A 20 3.95 -0.46 13.36
N ALA A 21 4.34 0.77 13.69
CA ALA A 21 4.84 1.76 12.73
C ALA A 21 6.25 1.43 12.21
N THR A 22 6.93 0.50 12.86
CA THR A 22 8.23 -0.04 12.45
C THR A 22 8.12 -1.36 11.71
N ASP A 23 6.93 -1.97 11.61
CA ASP A 23 6.71 -3.19 10.85
C ASP A 23 6.58 -2.84 9.35
N PRO A 24 7.58 -3.18 8.51
CA PRO A 24 7.56 -2.84 7.09
C PRO A 24 6.51 -3.64 6.31
N GLU A 25 6.17 -4.85 6.75
CA GLU A 25 5.16 -5.68 6.08
C GLU A 25 3.77 -5.10 6.32
N LEU A 26 3.45 -4.81 7.58
CA LEU A 26 2.20 -4.16 7.93
C LEU A 26 2.08 -2.79 7.24
N THR A 27 3.14 -1.99 7.25
CA THR A 27 3.16 -0.68 6.56
C THR A 27 2.86 -0.81 5.07
N GLU A 28 3.45 -1.79 4.39
CA GLU A 28 3.19 -2.04 2.98
C GLU A 28 1.76 -2.55 2.72
N ARG A 29 1.23 -3.41 3.60
CA ARG A 29 -0.16 -3.88 3.50
C ARG A 29 -1.15 -2.73 3.67
N LEU A 30 -0.93 -1.86 4.66
CA LEU A 30 -1.74 -0.66 4.88
C LEU A 30 -1.67 0.30 3.70
N ARG A 31 -0.48 0.51 3.12
CA ARG A 31 -0.32 1.34 1.93
C ARG A 31 -1.11 0.78 0.74
N ARG A 32 -1.05 -0.53 0.50
CA ARG A 32 -1.84 -1.17 -0.56
C ARG A 32 -3.34 -1.10 -0.29
N ALA A 33 -3.75 -1.24 0.96
CA ALA A 33 -5.13 -1.05 1.37
C ALA A 33 -5.60 0.39 1.06
N THR A 34 -4.82 1.41 1.45
CA THR A 34 -5.13 2.80 1.10
C THR A 34 -5.20 3.03 -0.40
N GLN A 35 -4.26 2.47 -1.18
CA GLN A 35 -4.34 2.53 -2.65
C GLN A 35 -5.65 1.92 -3.16
N THR A 36 -6.02 0.74 -2.68
CA THR A 36 -7.25 0.05 -3.09
C THR A 36 -8.50 0.87 -2.75
N LEU A 37 -8.51 1.52 -1.59
CA LEU A 37 -9.58 2.45 -1.21
C LEU A 37 -9.63 3.61 -2.22
N LEU A 38 -8.51 4.30 -2.45
CA LEU A 38 -8.42 5.43 -3.38
C LEU A 38 -8.83 5.06 -4.81
N ASP A 39 -8.47 3.87 -5.29
CA ASP A 39 -8.87 3.36 -6.61
C ASP A 39 -10.38 3.12 -6.72
N SER A 40 -11.03 2.74 -5.62
CA SER A 40 -12.46 2.44 -5.59
C SER A 40 -13.34 3.70 -5.49
N LEU A 41 -12.87 4.73 -4.78
CA LEU A 41 -13.66 5.93 -4.47
C LEU A 41 -14.26 6.62 -5.72
N PRO A 42 -13.55 6.83 -6.83
CA PRO A 42 -14.14 7.45 -8.00
C PRO A 42 -15.36 6.71 -8.56
N THR A 43 -15.38 5.38 -8.41
CA THR A 43 -16.50 4.52 -8.81
C THR A 43 -17.67 4.68 -7.85
N VAL A 44 -17.42 4.67 -6.54
CA VAL A 44 -18.46 4.88 -5.51
C VAL A 44 -19.10 6.27 -5.65
N MET A 45 -18.31 7.29 -5.97
CA MET A 45 -18.80 8.65 -6.19
C MET A 45 -19.68 8.80 -7.46
N GLU A 46 -19.72 7.80 -8.35
CA GLU A 46 -20.64 7.83 -9.50
C GLU A 46 -22.11 7.76 -9.07
N ASP A 47 -22.38 7.22 -7.88
CA ASP A 47 -23.71 7.16 -7.26
C ASP A 47 -24.17 8.52 -6.69
N GLY A 48 -23.38 9.58 -6.88
CA GLY A 48 -23.71 10.94 -6.45
C GLY A 48 -23.30 11.26 -5.01
N LEU A 49 -22.51 10.39 -4.37
CA LEU A 49 -21.94 10.61 -3.05
C LEU A 49 -20.78 11.62 -3.11
N ASP A 50 -20.70 12.47 -2.09
CA ASP A 50 -19.54 13.33 -1.91
C ASP A 50 -18.34 12.54 -1.37
N PHE A 51 -17.20 13.24 -1.21
CA PHE A 51 -15.95 12.59 -0.83
C PHE A 51 -16.00 11.88 0.53
N SER A 52 -16.58 12.47 1.58
CA SER A 52 -16.61 11.81 2.89
C SER A 52 -17.67 10.72 2.97
N ASP A 53 -18.82 10.91 2.32
CA ASP A 53 -19.85 9.87 2.23
C ASP A 53 -19.33 8.65 1.45
N ALA A 54 -18.58 8.85 0.36
CA ALA A 54 -17.97 7.76 -0.39
C ALA A 54 -16.88 7.01 0.39
N LEU A 55 -16.22 7.65 1.36
CA LEU A 55 -15.26 7.00 2.25
C LEU A 55 -15.93 6.12 3.29
N HIS A 56 -17.16 6.45 3.70
CA HIS A 56 -17.82 5.82 4.84
C HIS A 56 -17.97 4.30 4.65
N GLY A 57 -17.27 3.53 5.48
CA GLY A 57 -17.31 2.06 5.42
C GLY A 57 -16.43 1.44 4.33
N GLY A 58 -15.85 2.26 3.44
CA GLY A 58 -14.97 1.79 2.37
C GLY A 58 -13.73 1.07 2.89
N ALA A 59 -13.13 1.57 3.98
CA ALA A 59 -11.94 0.93 4.55
C ALA A 59 -12.24 -0.40 5.24
N GLN A 60 -13.45 -0.61 5.77
CA GLN A 60 -13.85 -1.92 6.31
C GLN A 60 -13.89 -2.97 5.20
N HIS A 61 -14.49 -2.62 4.06
CA HIS A 61 -14.49 -3.47 2.87
C HIS A 61 -13.08 -3.77 2.37
N VAL A 62 -12.21 -2.76 2.34
CA VAL A 62 -10.80 -2.96 1.95
C VAL A 62 -10.06 -3.86 2.95
N CYS A 63 -10.32 -3.74 4.26
CA CYS A 63 -9.74 -4.63 5.24
C CYS A 63 -10.13 -6.10 5.00
N ASP A 64 -11.39 -6.38 4.61
CA ASP A 64 -11.82 -7.73 4.23
C ASP A 64 -10.99 -8.28 3.08
N VAL A 65 -10.86 -7.49 2.00
CA VAL A 65 -10.14 -7.89 0.79
C VAL A 65 -8.63 -8.07 1.05
N ALA A 66 -8.06 -7.26 1.95
CA ALA A 66 -6.64 -7.28 2.29
C ALA A 66 -6.29 -8.22 3.47
N GLU A 67 -7.28 -8.96 4.01
CA GLU A 67 -7.16 -9.81 5.20
C GLU A 67 -6.55 -9.06 6.41
N LEU A 68 -6.94 -7.79 6.58
CA LEU A 68 -6.51 -6.92 7.67
C LEU A 68 -7.57 -6.87 8.78
N ASP A 69 -7.11 -6.69 10.02
CA ASP A 69 -8.01 -6.40 11.14
C ASP A 69 -8.72 -5.05 10.92
N TYR A 70 -10.02 -4.98 11.23
CA TYR A 70 -10.83 -3.76 11.09
C TYR A 70 -10.35 -2.61 11.98
N ALA A 71 -9.55 -2.88 13.02
CA ALA A 71 -8.88 -1.86 13.82
C ALA A 71 -7.98 -0.94 12.97
N TRP A 72 -7.58 -1.37 11.77
CA TRP A 72 -6.80 -0.57 10.84
C TRP A 72 -7.62 0.31 9.89
N ALA A 73 -8.94 0.09 9.78
CA ALA A 73 -9.80 0.87 8.89
C ALA A 73 -9.71 2.38 9.12
N PRO A 74 -9.74 2.92 10.37
CA PRO A 74 -9.62 4.36 10.59
C PRO A 74 -8.31 4.95 10.07
N MET A 75 -7.23 4.17 10.10
CA MET A 75 -5.92 4.64 9.63
C MET A 75 -5.85 4.67 8.10
N ILE A 76 -6.48 3.70 7.44
CA ILE A 76 -6.61 3.66 5.97
C ILE A 76 -7.41 4.87 5.48
N GLU A 77 -8.57 5.16 6.11
CA GLU A 77 -9.39 6.33 5.78
C GLU A 77 -8.65 7.64 6.05
N ALA A 78 -7.99 7.74 7.22
CA ALA A 78 -7.22 8.93 7.57
C ALA A 78 -6.09 9.20 6.57
N GLU A 79 -5.41 8.16 6.09
CA GLU A 79 -4.37 8.31 5.07
C GLU A 79 -4.96 8.75 3.73
N ALA A 80 -6.10 8.19 3.31
CA ALA A 80 -6.78 8.60 2.09
C ALA A 80 -7.21 10.08 2.16
N VAL A 81 -7.81 10.50 3.28
CA VAL A 81 -8.17 11.91 3.53
C VAL A 81 -6.93 12.80 3.48
N ARG A 82 -5.83 12.40 4.10
CA ARG A 82 -4.57 13.16 4.08
C ARG A 82 -4.02 13.31 2.66
N ALA A 83 -4.03 12.23 1.88
CA ALA A 83 -3.54 12.25 0.50
C ALA A 83 -4.37 13.21 -0.37
N VAL A 84 -5.70 13.17 -0.25
CA VAL A 84 -6.61 14.01 -1.03
C VAL A 84 -6.55 15.47 -0.61
N THR A 85 -6.52 15.76 0.69
CA THR A 85 -6.40 17.15 1.19
C THR A 85 -5.06 17.80 0.84
N ARG A 86 -3.98 17.01 0.81
CA ARG A 86 -2.68 17.47 0.33
C ARG A 86 -2.72 17.85 -1.15
N GLU A 87 -3.30 17.00 -2.01
CA GLU A 87 -3.46 17.29 -3.45
C GLU A 87 -4.40 18.49 -3.69
N ALA A 88 -5.38 18.71 -2.83
CA ALA A 88 -6.23 19.90 -2.85
C ALA A 88 -5.49 21.20 -2.46
N GLY A 89 -4.21 21.12 -2.10
CA GLY A 89 -3.37 22.28 -1.77
C GLY A 89 -3.44 22.70 -0.31
N HIS A 90 -3.88 21.83 0.61
CA HIS A 90 -3.95 22.14 2.04
C HIS A 90 -2.67 21.79 2.82
N GLY A 91 -1.64 21.23 2.15
CA GLY A 91 -0.38 20.83 2.78
C GLY A 91 -0.51 19.56 3.63
N GLU A 92 0.52 19.27 4.43
CA GLU A 92 0.46 18.18 5.40
C GLU A 92 -0.28 18.63 6.66
N LEU A 93 -1.55 18.23 6.77
CA LEU A 93 -2.36 18.48 7.95
C LEU A 93 -2.22 17.33 8.96
N ALA A 94 -2.13 17.68 10.23
CA ALA A 94 -2.19 16.70 11.30
C ALA A 94 -3.59 16.07 11.37
N LEU A 95 -3.62 14.75 11.62
CA LEU A 95 -4.88 14.02 11.79
C LEU A 95 -5.65 14.53 13.01
N PHE A 96 -6.98 14.44 12.95
CA PHE A 96 -7.89 14.81 14.04
C PHE A 96 -7.80 16.29 14.47
N THR A 97 -7.52 17.19 13.52
CA THR A 97 -7.53 18.64 13.74
C THR A 97 -8.74 19.31 13.10
N PRO A 98 -9.24 20.44 13.64
CA PRO A 98 -10.29 21.22 12.99
C PRO A 98 -9.92 21.68 11.59
N GLU A 99 -8.63 21.92 11.33
CA GLU A 99 -8.10 22.30 10.02
C GLU A 99 -8.33 21.21 8.98
N LEU A 100 -8.20 19.94 9.37
CA LEU A 100 -8.51 18.81 8.51
C LEU A 100 -10.00 18.76 8.16
N SER A 101 -10.88 18.93 9.14
CA SER A 101 -12.33 18.97 8.89
C SER A 101 -12.70 20.09 7.92
N ARG A 102 -12.17 21.30 8.11
CA ARG A 102 -12.39 22.44 7.18
C ARG A 102 -11.78 22.20 5.79
N ALA A 103 -10.74 21.39 5.68
CA ALA A 103 -10.18 21.00 4.39
C ALA A 103 -11.12 20.03 3.65
N VAL A 104 -11.68 19.05 4.35
CA VAL A 104 -12.67 18.12 3.81
C VAL A 104 -13.94 18.86 3.37
N GLU A 105 -14.50 19.73 4.22
CA GLU A 105 -15.68 20.55 3.88
C GLU A 105 -15.46 21.40 2.62
N ARG A 106 -14.25 21.94 2.44
CA ARG A 106 -13.89 22.70 1.23
C ARG A 106 -13.86 21.82 -0.01
N ILE A 107 -13.36 20.59 0.09
CA ILE A 107 -13.40 19.62 -1.02
C ILE A 107 -14.85 19.28 -1.36
N GLU A 108 -15.69 19.03 -0.36
CA GLU A 108 -17.12 18.70 -0.54
C GLU A 108 -17.94 19.85 -1.15
N SER A 109 -17.52 21.09 -0.92
CA SER A 109 -18.15 22.25 -1.57
C SER A 109 -17.88 22.34 -3.07
N LEU A 110 -16.93 21.58 -3.61
CA LEU A 110 -16.65 21.51 -5.04
C LEU A 110 -17.73 20.70 -5.77
N PRO A 111 -18.00 20.95 -7.06
CA PRO A 111 -18.90 20.09 -7.81
C PRO A 111 -18.38 18.64 -7.82
N LEU A 112 -19.27 17.65 -7.72
CA LEU A 112 -18.91 16.21 -7.63
C LEU A 112 -17.92 15.76 -8.72
N ALA A 113 -18.09 16.24 -9.96
CA ALA A 113 -17.16 15.94 -11.04
C ALA A 113 -15.72 16.42 -10.78
N TYR A 114 -15.54 17.53 -10.05
CA TYR A 114 -14.23 17.98 -9.59
C TYR A 114 -13.70 17.16 -8.43
N GLN A 115 -14.54 16.82 -7.45
CA GLN A 115 -14.13 15.94 -6.34
C GLN A 115 -13.64 14.59 -6.88
N ARG A 116 -14.41 13.95 -7.78
CA ARG A 116 -14.02 12.68 -8.41
C ARG A 116 -12.72 12.77 -9.18
N ARG A 117 -12.51 13.83 -9.97
CA ARG A 117 -11.23 14.05 -10.68
C ARG A 117 -10.07 14.26 -9.72
N LEU A 118 -10.28 14.95 -8.61
CA LEU A 118 -9.27 15.14 -7.58
C LEU A 118 -8.87 13.78 -6.99
N VAL A 119 -9.84 12.97 -6.56
CA VAL A 119 -9.58 11.63 -6.01
C VAL A 119 -8.89 10.72 -7.03
N GLN A 120 -9.32 10.73 -8.29
CA GLN A 120 -8.67 9.95 -9.35
C GLN A 120 -7.19 10.31 -9.50
N ARG A 121 -6.85 11.61 -9.54
CA ARG A 121 -5.44 12.03 -9.62
C ARG A 121 -4.63 11.55 -8.42
N VAL A 122 -5.22 11.55 -7.24
CA VAL A 122 -4.57 11.07 -6.02
C VAL A 122 -4.32 9.56 -6.12
N ALA A 123 -5.32 8.80 -6.56
CA ALA A 123 -5.19 7.35 -6.79
C ALA A 123 -4.06 7.04 -7.78
N ASP A 124 -4.01 7.75 -8.91
CA ASP A 124 -2.96 7.58 -9.93
C ASP A 124 -1.56 7.87 -9.36
N GLN A 125 -1.41 8.95 -8.57
CA GLN A 125 -0.13 9.35 -7.98
C GLN A 125 0.31 8.46 -6.81
N TYR A 126 -0.64 7.94 -6.03
CA TYR A 126 -0.36 7.12 -4.85
C TYR A 126 0.23 5.75 -5.23
N ALA A 127 -0.09 5.27 -6.44
CA ALA A 127 0.51 4.06 -7.01
C ALA A 127 2.00 4.29 -7.35
N ASP A 128 2.34 5.49 -7.83
CA ASP A 128 3.69 5.86 -8.27
C ASP A 128 4.67 6.12 -7.13
N THR A 129 4.19 6.46 -5.93
CA THR A 129 5.03 6.69 -4.73
C THR A 129 5.45 5.41 -4.01
N GLY A 130 5.10 4.23 -4.52
CA GLY A 130 5.58 2.96 -3.97
C GLY A 130 7.10 2.80 -4.02
N PRO A 131 7.70 1.98 -3.13
CA PRO A 131 9.12 1.67 -3.18
C PRO A 131 9.45 1.06 -4.55
N ARG A 132 10.12 1.84 -5.41
CA ARG A 132 10.63 1.32 -6.67
C ARG A 132 11.59 0.18 -6.35
N PRO A 133 11.40 -1.03 -6.89
CA PRO A 133 12.44 -2.04 -6.81
C PRO A 133 13.67 -1.42 -7.47
N LEU A 134 14.75 -1.28 -6.69
CA LEU A 134 16.07 -0.99 -7.25
C LEU A 134 16.29 -2.05 -8.32
N ARG A 135 16.22 -1.64 -9.59
CA ARG A 135 16.60 -2.51 -10.69
C ARG A 135 18.01 -2.96 -10.36
N SER A 136 18.14 -4.23 -9.98
CA SER A 136 19.43 -4.88 -9.86
C SER A 136 20.09 -4.70 -11.22
N VAL A 137 21.04 -3.78 -11.27
CA VAL A 137 21.96 -3.69 -12.38
C VAL A 137 22.79 -4.95 -12.25
N VAL A 138 22.30 -6.05 -12.82
CA VAL A 138 23.15 -7.18 -13.13
C VAL A 138 24.18 -6.61 -14.07
N ALA A 139 25.36 -6.32 -13.53
CA ALA A 139 26.53 -5.99 -14.30
C ALA A 139 26.71 -7.15 -15.28
N THR A 140 26.40 -6.90 -16.56
CA THR A 140 26.81 -7.77 -17.65
C THR A 140 28.33 -7.82 -17.60
N ALA A 141 28.87 -8.85 -16.96
CA ALA A 141 30.29 -9.14 -16.98
C ALA A 141 30.64 -9.45 -18.45
N VAL A 142 31.18 -8.46 -19.14
CA VAL A 142 31.78 -8.63 -20.45
C VAL A 142 32.98 -9.56 -20.26
N SER A 143 32.81 -10.82 -20.63
CA SER A 143 33.92 -11.76 -20.72
C SER A 143 34.77 -11.37 -21.93
N PRO A 144 36.09 -11.09 -21.78
CA PRO A 144 36.97 -11.03 -22.92
C PRO A 144 37.20 -12.45 -23.43
N ALA A 145 36.75 -12.72 -24.65
CA ALA A 145 37.13 -13.90 -25.42
C ALA A 145 38.43 -13.61 -26.18
N LEU A 146 39.36 -14.57 -26.12
CA LEU A 146 40.43 -14.96 -27.08
C LEU A 146 41.51 -15.70 -26.24
N ASP A 147 42.06 -16.85 -26.61
CA ASP A 147 41.85 -17.79 -27.69
C ASP A 147 42.60 -19.08 -27.32
N SER A 148 42.10 -20.21 -27.82
CA SER A 148 42.80 -21.46 -28.15
C SER A 148 43.93 -22.01 -27.24
N THR A 149 43.63 -23.12 -26.55
CA THR A 149 44.43 -24.33 -26.78
C THR A 149 43.59 -25.60 -26.68
N ARG A 150 43.60 -26.33 -27.79
CA ARG A 150 42.93 -27.59 -28.07
C ARG A 150 43.54 -28.73 -27.25
N ALA A 151 42.73 -29.45 -26.47
CA ALA A 151 43.02 -30.83 -26.08
C ALA A 151 41.75 -31.69 -26.19
N ARG A 152 41.95 -32.90 -26.70
CA ARG A 152 40.96 -33.83 -27.24
C ARG A 152 40.07 -34.46 -26.16
N HIS A 153 38.81 -34.74 -26.54
CA HIS A 153 37.88 -35.74 -25.98
C HIS A 153 38.52 -37.13 -25.72
N PRO A 154 37.88 -38.09 -25.00
CA PRO A 154 36.43 -38.23 -24.72
C PRO A 154 36.06 -38.71 -23.29
N ALA A 155 34.77 -38.63 -22.91
CA ALA A 155 34.01 -39.71 -22.25
C ALA A 155 32.75 -39.17 -21.54
N GLY A 156 31.60 -39.77 -21.86
CA GLY A 156 30.46 -39.85 -20.95
C GLY A 156 29.24 -39.02 -21.34
N PRO A 157 28.22 -39.64 -21.95
CA PRO A 157 26.87 -39.10 -21.93
C PRO A 157 26.25 -39.43 -20.58
N ASN A 158 25.80 -38.43 -19.82
CA ASN A 158 24.81 -38.67 -18.78
C ASN A 158 23.72 -37.62 -18.87
N VAL A 159 22.81 -37.92 -19.78
CA VAL A 159 21.48 -37.35 -19.84
C VAL A 159 20.59 -38.26 -19.00
N LEU A 160 19.63 -37.63 -18.31
CA LEU A 160 18.29 -38.08 -17.91
C LEU A 160 18.08 -38.30 -16.39
N PRO A 161 16.83 -38.20 -15.87
CA PRO A 161 15.60 -37.66 -16.48
C PRO A 161 14.84 -36.66 -15.59
N PHE A 162 14.13 -35.73 -16.25
CA PHE A 162 12.90 -35.17 -15.72
C PHE A 162 11.86 -36.29 -15.62
N THR A 163 11.33 -36.55 -14.43
CA THR A 163 10.10 -37.33 -14.25
C THR A 163 8.93 -36.38 -14.02
N PRO A 164 8.04 -36.15 -15.00
CA PRO A 164 6.73 -35.57 -14.73
C PRO A 164 5.88 -36.58 -13.94
N ARG A 165 5.29 -36.08 -12.85
CA ARG A 165 4.40 -36.81 -11.95
C ARG A 165 3.11 -37.20 -12.72
N PRO A 166 2.62 -38.46 -12.65
CA PRO A 166 1.34 -38.82 -13.23
C PRO A 166 0.21 -38.04 -12.53
N GLN A 167 -0.58 -37.29 -13.30
CA GLN A 167 -1.88 -36.81 -12.83
C GLN A 167 -2.85 -38.00 -12.81
N GLU A 168 -3.35 -38.36 -11.63
CA GLU A 168 -4.51 -39.23 -11.53
C GLU A 168 -5.75 -38.51 -12.10
N PRO A 169 -6.56 -39.18 -12.93
CA PRO A 169 -7.86 -38.65 -13.34
C PRO A 169 -8.84 -38.66 -12.15
N PRO A 170 -9.74 -37.66 -12.05
CA PRO A 170 -10.72 -37.61 -10.98
C PRO A 170 -11.74 -38.77 -11.09
N PRO A 171 -12.25 -39.28 -9.95
CA PRO A 171 -13.23 -40.35 -9.93
C PRO A 171 -14.54 -39.92 -10.60
N ARG A 172 -15.03 -40.76 -11.51
CA ARG A 172 -16.37 -40.64 -12.12
C ARG A 172 -17.44 -40.80 -11.04
N SER A 173 -18.30 -39.80 -10.92
CA SER A 173 -19.54 -39.91 -10.14
C SER A 173 -20.44 -41.01 -10.73
N PRO A 174 -20.97 -41.95 -9.93
CA PRO A 174 -22.03 -42.83 -10.37
C PRO A 174 -23.35 -42.05 -10.39
N GLY A 175 -24.00 -42.05 -11.55
CA GLY A 175 -25.34 -41.50 -11.70
C GLY A 175 -26.39 -42.37 -11.02
N ARG A 176 -27.35 -41.72 -10.36
CA ARG A 176 -28.79 -41.96 -10.49
C ARG A 176 -29.57 -40.87 -9.80
#